data_AF-A0A9W7M0H3-F1
#
_entry.id   AF-A0A9W7M0H3-F1
#
_cell.length_a   1.000
_cell.length_b   1.000
_cell.length_c   1.000
_cell.angle_alpha   90.00
_cell.angle_beta   90.00
_cell.angle_gamma   90.00
#
_symmetry.space_group_name_H-M   'P 1'
#
loop_
_entity.id
_entity.type
_entity.pdbx_description
1 polymer ?
#
loop_
_entity_poly.entity_id
_entity_poly.type
_entity_poly.pdbx_seq_one_letter_code
_entity_poly.pdbx_strand_id
1 'polypeptide(L)'
;MAREAVDLKIMRCLCANDIAFNCLRSPQWHEMVQAISQAPKGYKSPSFEKARTSLLDECYRNVEKELAPVKDTWYIHGVSVVSDGWSNCKQNQLINVIATNCR
;
A
#
# COMPACT_ATOMS: atom_id res chain seq x y z
N MET A 1 3.82 14.53 -25.15
CA MET A 1 3.62 15.42 -23.98
C MET A 1 4.99 15.68 -23.40
N ALA A 2 5.36 16.94 -23.13
CA ALA A 2 6.64 17.25 -22.50
C ALA A 2 6.68 16.69 -21.06
N ARG A 3 7.85 16.27 -20.59
CA ARG A 3 8.06 15.69 -19.25
C ARG A 3 7.44 16.55 -18.14
N GLU A 4 7.70 17.85 -18.18
CA GLU A 4 7.19 18.83 -17.21
C GLU A 4 5.66 18.87 -17.14
N ALA A 5 4.96 18.67 -18.27
CA ALA A 5 3.50 18.64 -18.30
C ALA A 5 2.92 17.38 -17.64
N VAL A 6 3.65 16.26 -17.66
CA VAL A 6 3.31 15.03 -16.94
C VAL A 6 3.53 15.23 -15.45
N ASP A 7 4.72 15.73 -15.08
CA ASP A 7 5.10 15.96 -13.68
C ASP A 7 4.12 16.92 -12.99
N LEU A 8 3.71 17.99 -13.68
CA LEU A 8 2.73 18.94 -13.15
C LEU A 8 1.33 18.31 -12.96
N LYS A 9 0.91 17.37 -13.83
CA LYS A 9 -0.37 16.65 -13.67
C LYS A 9 -0.33 15.72 -12.46
N ILE A 10 0.78 15.02 -12.26
CA ILE A 10 1.02 14.19 -11.07
C ILE A 10 0.95 15.05 -9.82
N MET A 11 1.69 16.17 -9.79
CA MET A 11 1.72 17.07 -8.65
C MET A 11 0.33 17.61 -8.28
N ARG A 12 -0.45 18.05 -9.29
CA ARG A 12 -1.83 18.50 -9.10
C ARG A 12 -2.72 17.39 -8.52
N CYS A 13 -2.56 16.15 -8.96
CA CYS A 13 -3.30 15.02 -8.42
C CYS A 13 -2.98 14.77 -6.94
N LEU A 14 -1.69 14.80 -6.56
CA LEU A 14 -1.27 14.64 -5.17
C LEU A 14 -1.87 15.73 -4.26
N CYS A 15 -1.74 17.00 -4.67
CA CYS A 15 -2.31 18.13 -3.92
C CYS A 15 -3.83 18.08 -3.80
N ALA A 16 -4.54 17.70 -4.88
CA ALA A 16 -5.99 17.70 -4.89
C ALA A 16 -6.62 16.58 -4.02
N ASN A 17 -5.85 15.54 -3.68
CA ASN A 17 -6.32 14.38 -2.93
C ASN A 17 -5.59 14.20 -1.59
N ASP A 18 -4.88 15.23 -1.11
CA ASP A 18 -4.12 15.20 0.14
C ASP A 18 -3.15 14.02 0.27
N ILE A 19 -2.54 13.61 -0.86
CA ILE A 19 -1.59 12.50 -0.87
C ILE A 19 -0.21 13.03 -0.47
N ALA A 20 0.34 12.49 0.62
CA ALA A 20 1.66 12.87 1.12
C ALA A 20 2.78 12.55 0.12
N PHE A 21 3.74 13.47 -0.04
CA PHE A 21 4.82 13.34 -1.03
C PHE A 21 5.80 12.21 -0.73
N ASN A 22 5.77 11.63 0.47
CA ASN A 22 6.57 10.46 0.82
C ASN A 22 6.27 9.26 -0.10
N CYS A 23 5.07 9.19 -0.72
CA CYS A 23 4.75 8.14 -1.69
C CYS A 23 5.71 8.16 -2.89
N LEU A 24 6.24 9.32 -3.29
CA LEU A 24 7.18 9.44 -4.41
C LEU A 24 8.51 8.71 -4.18
N ARG A 25 8.85 8.41 -2.92
CA ARG A 25 10.07 7.67 -2.55
C ARG A 25 9.86 6.16 -2.52
N SER A 26 8.61 5.69 -2.59
CA SER A 26 8.30 4.26 -2.51
C SER A 26 8.65 3.56 -3.83
N PRO A 27 9.21 2.34 -3.80
CA PRO A 27 9.41 1.53 -5.00
C PRO A 27 8.10 1.30 -5.78
N GLN A 28 6.99 1.11 -5.07
CA GLN A 28 5.66 0.89 -5.65
C GLN A 28 5.18 2.07 -6.49
N TRP A 29 5.59 3.30 -6.15
CA TRP A 29 5.31 4.48 -6.99
C TRP A 29 6.00 4.39 -8.35
N HIS A 30 7.28 3.99 -8.36
CA HIS A 30 8.06 3.85 -9.58
C HIS A 30 7.51 2.73 -10.45
N GLU A 31 7.16 1.58 -9.85
CA GLU A 31 6.51 0.46 -10.53
C GLU A 31 5.18 0.87 -11.16
N MET A 32 4.35 1.63 -10.43
CA MET A 32 3.08 2.14 -10.95
C MET A 32 3.29 3.03 -12.19
N VAL A 33 4.21 3.99 -12.12
CA VAL A 33 4.50 4.90 -13.25
C VAL A 33 5.02 4.12 -14.45
N GLN A 34 5.91 3.15 -14.22
CA GLN A 34 6.45 2.29 -15.28
C GLN A 34 5.34 1.44 -15.91
N ALA A 35 4.47 0.80 -15.12
CA ALA A 35 3.35 0.00 -15.62
C ALA A 35 2.38 0.85 -16.46
N ILE A 36 2.06 2.07 -16.02
CA ILE A 36 1.22 3.00 -16.79
C ILE A 36 1.89 3.40 -18.10
N SER A 37 3.22 3.65 -18.08
CA SER A 37 3.96 4.04 -19.29
C SER A 37 4.01 2.94 -20.35
N GLN A 38 3.96 1.68 -19.93
CA GLN A 38 3.96 0.50 -20.80
C GLN A 38 2.55 -0.01 -21.12
N ALA A 39 1.51 0.62 -20.57
CA ALA A 39 0.13 0.21 -20.78
C ALA A 39 -0.31 0.42 -22.25
N PRO A 40 -1.23 -0.41 -22.75
CA PRO A 40 -1.74 -0.25 -24.12
C PRO A 40 -2.40 1.12 -24.32
N LYS A 41 -2.35 1.61 -25.57
CA LYS A 41 -2.98 2.88 -25.93
C LYS A 41 -4.48 2.84 -25.58
N GLY A 42 -4.94 3.85 -24.85
CA GLY A 42 -6.32 3.93 -24.38
C GLY A 42 -6.58 3.28 -23.02
N TYR A 43 -5.52 2.82 -22.32
CA TYR A 43 -5.62 2.38 -20.93
C TYR A 43 -6.33 3.43 -20.06
N LYS A 44 -7.17 2.93 -19.16
CA LYS A 44 -7.86 3.70 -18.13
C LYS A 44 -7.51 3.12 -16.76
N SER A 45 -7.33 4.00 -15.78
CA SER A 45 -7.14 3.58 -14.40
C SER A 45 -8.33 2.75 -13.90
N PRO A 46 -8.13 1.88 -12.89
CA PRO A 46 -9.23 1.19 -12.23
C PRO A 46 -10.28 2.17 -11.69
N SER A 47 -11.55 1.73 -11.67
CA SER A 47 -12.61 2.46 -10.97
C SER A 47 -12.46 2.32 -9.46
N PHE A 48 -13.08 3.24 -8.71
CA PHE A 48 -13.12 3.18 -7.24
C PHE A 48 -13.61 1.83 -6.71
N GLU A 49 -14.72 1.31 -7.26
CA GLU A 49 -15.27 0.03 -6.84
C GLU A 49 -14.34 -1.14 -7.15
N LYS A 50 -13.70 -1.14 -8.33
CA LYS A 50 -12.75 -2.19 -8.70
C LYS A 50 -11.52 -2.18 -7.78
N ALA A 51 -11.04 -0.99 -7.42
CA ALA A 51 -9.90 -0.79 -6.53
C ALA A 51 -10.19 -1.30 -5.11
N ARG A 52 -11.35 -0.94 -4.54
CA ARG A 52 -11.73 -1.32 -3.18
C ARG A 52 -12.07 -2.81 -3.01
N THR A 53 -12.41 -3.51 -4.10
CA THR A 53 -12.82 -4.92 -4.07
C THR A 53 -11.74 -5.81 -4.68
N SER A 54 -11.91 -6.19 -5.95
CA SER A 54 -11.08 -7.20 -6.63
C SER A 54 -9.56 -6.94 -6.59
N LEU A 55 -9.13 -5.68 -6.74
CA LEU A 55 -7.70 -5.36 -6.72
C LEU A 55 -7.14 -5.37 -5.29
N LEU A 56 -7.94 -4.94 -4.30
CA LEU A 56 -7.54 -5.04 -2.89
C LEU A 56 -7.40 -6.50 -2.47
N ASP A 57 -8.35 -7.36 -2.88
CA ASP A 57 -8.29 -8.80 -2.61
C ASP A 57 -7.05 -9.46 -3.24
N GLU A 58 -6.66 -9.00 -4.44
CA GLU A 58 -5.45 -9.48 -5.10
C GLU A 58 -4.18 -9.04 -4.37
N CYS A 59 -4.08 -7.77 -3.97
CA CYS A 59 -2.99 -7.27 -3.14
C CYS A 59 -2.90 -8.06 -1.81
N TYR A 60 -4.03 -8.31 -1.16
CA TYR A 60 -4.10 -9.08 0.07
C TYR A 60 -3.54 -10.51 -0.12
N ARG A 61 -3.99 -11.21 -1.17
CA ARG A 61 -3.48 -12.57 -1.47
C ARG A 61 -1.98 -12.59 -1.78
N ASN A 62 -1.45 -11.55 -2.42
CA ASN A 62 -0.02 -11.46 -2.70
C ASN A 62 0.78 -11.27 -1.40
N VAL A 63 0.33 -10.38 -0.52
CA VAL A 63 0.93 -10.21 0.81
C VAL A 63 0.84 -11.50 1.62
N GLU A 64 -0.28 -12.22 1.57
CA GLU A 64 -0.39 -13.51 2.27
C GLU A 64 0.60 -14.56 1.76
N LYS A 65 0.82 -14.62 0.44
CA LYS A 65 1.80 -15.53 -0.16
C LYS A 65 3.23 -15.18 0.26
N GLU A 66 3.57 -13.90 0.26
CA GLU A 66 4.89 -13.42 0.71
C GLU A 66 5.11 -13.69 2.20
N LEU A 67 4.04 -13.61 3.00
CA LEU A 67 4.10 -13.85 4.43
C LEU A 67 4.06 -15.34 4.79
N ALA A 68 3.61 -16.23 3.90
CA ALA A 68 3.46 -17.66 4.17
C ALA A 68 4.74 -18.31 4.70
N PRO A 69 5.93 -18.10 4.11
CA PRO A 69 7.17 -18.67 4.65
C PRO A 69 7.49 -18.19 6.07
N VAL A 70 7.13 -16.95 6.43
CA VAL A 70 7.30 -16.44 7.79
C VAL A 70 6.31 -17.13 8.72
N LYS A 71 5.05 -17.28 8.31
CA LYS A 71 4.01 -18.00 9.07
C LYS A 71 4.38 -19.45 9.35
N ASP A 72 4.99 -20.12 8.39
CA ASP A 72 5.41 -21.52 8.53
C ASP A 72 6.42 -21.71 9.68
N THR A 73 7.23 -20.69 9.98
CA THR A 73 8.19 -20.73 11.09
C THR A 73 7.56 -20.53 12.47
N TRP A 74 6.31 -20.07 12.55
CA TRP A 74 5.65 -19.79 13.82
C TRP A 74 5.45 -21.06 14.66
N TYR A 75 5.26 -22.22 14.04
CA TYR A 75 5.13 -23.49 14.77
C TYR A 75 6.43 -23.92 15.45
N ILE A 76 7.58 -23.52 14.90
CA ILE A 76 8.90 -23.92 15.38
C ILE A 76 9.45 -22.89 16.37
N HIS A 77 9.38 -21.61 16.02
CA HIS A 77 10.01 -20.52 16.77
C HIS A 77 9.02 -19.71 17.63
N GLY A 78 7.73 -20.00 17.53
CA GLY A 78 6.67 -19.23 18.18
C GLY A 78 6.44 -17.88 17.50
N VAL A 79 5.55 -17.07 18.09
CA VAL A 79 5.30 -15.69 17.66
C VAL A 79 5.17 -14.82 18.92
N SER A 80 5.79 -13.65 18.91
CA SER A 80 5.60 -12.63 19.94
C SER A 80 4.57 -11.63 19.46
N VAL A 81 3.50 -11.45 20.23
CA VAL A 81 2.47 -10.46 19.95
C VAL A 81 2.61 -9.32 20.95
N VAL A 82 2.79 -8.11 20.44
CA VAL A 82 2.82 -6.88 21.23
C VAL A 82 1.58 -6.08 20.88
N SER A 83 0.78 -5.79 21.90
CA SER A 83 -0.36 -4.90 21.77
C SER A 83 -0.13 -3.62 22.57
N ASP A 84 -0.41 -2.48 21.96
CA ASP A 84 -0.53 -1.20 22.66
C ASP A 84 -1.95 -0.67 22.51
N GLY A 85 -2.36 0.21 23.42
CA GLY A 85 -3.58 0.97 23.26
C GLY A 85 -3.36 2.44 23.63
N TRP A 86 -3.91 3.35 22.83
CA TRP A 86 -3.92 4.78 23.15
C TRP A 86 -5.25 5.43 22.77
N SER A 87 -5.56 6.52 23.46
CA SER A 87 -6.68 7.38 23.10
C SER A 87 -6.17 8.49 22.18
N ASN A 88 -6.83 8.71 21.05
CA ASN A 88 -6.52 9.86 20.21
C ASN A 88 -7.03 11.17 20.84
N CYS A 89 -6.70 12.31 20.25
CA CYS A 89 -7.16 13.63 20.72
C CYS A 89 -8.68 13.83 20.71
N LYS A 90 -9.42 12.92 20.07
CA LYS A 90 -10.89 12.89 20.02
C LYS A 90 -11.49 11.85 20.98
N GLN A 91 -10.69 11.28 21.89
CA GLN A 91 -11.07 10.23 22.85
C GLN A 91 -11.48 8.88 22.23
N ASN A 92 -11.17 8.65 20.95
CA ASN A 92 -11.35 7.33 20.35
C ASN A 92 -10.22 6.41 20.83
N GLN A 93 -10.58 5.23 21.31
CA GLN A 93 -9.61 4.19 21.67
C GLN A 93 -9.06 3.54 20.40
N LEU A 94 -7.75 3.45 20.30
CA LEU A 94 -7.02 2.76 19.24
C LEU A 94 -6.20 1.64 19.89
N ILE A 95 -6.18 0.47 19.24
CA ILE A 95 -5.38 -0.68 19.65
C ILE A 95 -4.46 -1.02 18.48
N ASN A 96 -3.15 -1.00 18.72
CA ASN A 96 -2.18 -1.57 17.79
C ASN A 96 -1.90 -3.01 18.17
N VAL A 97 -1.76 -3.87 17.16
CA VAL A 97 -1.26 -5.23 17.33
C VAL A 97 -0.12 -5.45 16.35
N ILE A 98 1.04 -5.81 16.88
CA ILE A 98 2.22 -6.18 16.10
C ILE A 98 2.55 -7.64 16.43
N ALA A 99 2.64 -8.48 15.42
CA ALA A 99 3.13 -9.85 15.55
C ALA A 99 4.53 -9.93 14.94
N THR A 100 5.49 -10.46 15.69
CA THR A 100 6.87 -10.67 15.25
C THR A 100 7.31 -12.09 15.52
N ASN A 101 8.14 -12.63 14.63
CA ASN A 101 8.78 -13.93 14.75
C ASN A 101 10.28 -13.74 14.54
N CYS A 102 11.11 -14.44 15.31
CA CYS A 102 12.55 -14.44 15.13
C CYS A 102 12.92 -15.25 13.88
N ARG A 103 12.99 -14.55 12.76
CA ARG A 103 13.57 -15.04 11.52
C ARG A 103 14.85 -14.28 11.20
#